data_AF-A0A229RUR3-F1
#
_entry.id   AF-A0A229RUR3-F1
#
_cell.length_a   1.000
_cell.length_b   1.000
_cell.length_c   1.000
_cell.angle_alpha   90.00
_cell.angle_beta   90.00
_cell.angle_gamma   90.00
#
_symmetry.space_group_name_H-M   'P 1'
#
loop_
_entity.id
_entity.type
_entity.pdbx_description
1 polymer ?
#
loop_
_entity_poly.entity_id
_entity_poly.type
_entity_poly.pdbx_seq_one_letter_code
_entity_poly.pdbx_strand_id
1 'polypeptide(L)'
;MTRRLLRVVLAEFGVEEGSAVALGRLLRDDGVEVVYTGRLDTAEQLVRTAEQEDPDILGVVCGASEPEGLAETLPDVLLFAVGNGTSGFENGFESLEEASNWVSGVRSHTVETPSDRVR
;
A
#
# COMPACT_ATOMS: atom_id res chain seq x y z
N MET A 1 16.78 0.02 20.47
CA MET A 1 16.00 -0.58 19.36
C MET A 1 15.84 0.49 18.31
N THR A 2 16.53 0.37 17.17
CA THR A 2 16.34 1.27 16.03
C THR A 2 14.92 1.07 15.52
N ARG A 3 14.06 2.09 15.68
CA ARG A 3 12.75 2.13 15.02
C ARG A 3 13.04 2.09 13.51
N ARG A 4 12.83 0.92 12.88
CA ARG A 4 12.78 0.88 11.41
C ARG A 4 11.55 1.69 11.01
N LEU A 5 11.76 2.66 10.13
CA LEU A 5 10.66 3.39 9.52
C LEU A 5 9.87 2.39 8.68
N LEU A 6 8.54 2.42 8.78
CA LEU A 6 7.67 1.61 7.93
C LEU A 6 7.97 1.98 6.47
N ARG A 7 8.35 1.01 5.65
CA ARG A 7 8.71 1.22 4.24
C ARG A 7 7.53 0.81 3.36
N VAL A 8 7.03 1.77 2.59
CA VAL A 8 5.89 1.60 1.69
C VAL A 8 6.32 1.83 0.26
N VAL A 9 6.18 0.80 -0.57
CA VAL A 9 6.37 0.90 -2.01
C VAL A 9 5.03 1.23 -2.65
N LEU A 10 4.99 2.28 -3.48
CA LEU A 10 3.81 2.68 -4.23
C LEU A 10 4.03 2.42 -5.72
N ALA A 11 3.14 1.59 -6.26
CA ALA A 11 3.09 1.23 -7.67
C ALA A 11 1.82 1.75 -8.33
N GLU A 12 1.91 2.05 -9.62
CA GLU A 12 0.80 2.54 -10.44
C GLU A 12 0.45 1.48 -11.47
N PHE A 13 -0.80 1.02 -11.52
CA PHE A 13 -1.21 -0.06 -12.41
C PHE A 13 -2.42 0.37 -13.26
N GLY A 14 -2.20 0.51 -14.56
CA GLY A 14 -3.26 0.95 -15.49
C GLY A 14 -3.77 2.37 -15.24
N VAL A 15 -2.99 3.23 -14.58
CA VAL A 15 -3.30 4.65 -14.29
C VAL A 15 -2.23 5.59 -14.87
N GLU A 16 -2.51 6.89 -14.86
CA GLU A 16 -1.55 7.92 -15.28
C GLU A 16 -0.38 8.02 -14.29
N GLU A 17 0.83 8.24 -14.81
CA GLU A 17 2.04 8.44 -14.00
C GLU A 17 1.90 9.68 -13.10
N GLY A 18 2.22 9.52 -11.82
CA GLY A 18 2.09 10.56 -10.81
C GLY A 18 0.81 10.48 -9.97
N SER A 19 -0.10 9.56 -10.28
CA SER A 19 -1.29 9.24 -9.48
C SER A 19 -0.94 8.82 -8.05
N ALA A 20 0.17 8.10 -7.86
CA ALA A 20 0.66 7.69 -6.53
C ALA A 20 1.34 8.83 -5.74
N VAL A 21 1.72 9.94 -6.39
CA VAL A 21 2.48 11.03 -5.74
C VAL A 21 1.70 11.66 -4.61
N ALA A 22 0.40 11.89 -4.81
CA ALA A 22 -0.47 12.49 -3.79
C ALA A 22 -0.54 11.61 -2.53
N LEU A 23 -0.76 10.30 -2.69
CA LEU A 23 -0.76 9.34 -1.58
C LEU A 23 0.60 9.30 -0.89
N GLY A 24 1.69 9.20 -1.65
CA GLY A 24 3.02 9.14 -1.07
C GLY A 24 3.43 10.42 -0.34
N ARG A 25 2.85 11.57 -0.67
CA ARG A 25 3.02 12.81 0.12
C ARG A 25 2.31 12.71 1.46
N LEU A 26 1.08 12.21 1.50
CA LEU A 26 0.34 11.99 2.75
C LEU A 26 1.09 11.03 3.68
N LEU A 27 1.55 9.90 3.14
CA LEU A 27 2.33 8.92 3.89
C LEU A 27 3.65 9.49 4.43
N ARG A 28 4.36 10.28 3.62
CA ARG A 28 5.61 10.93 4.07
C ARG A 28 5.36 11.97 5.16
N ASP A 29 4.27 12.73 5.07
CA ASP A 29 3.88 13.69 6.12
C ASP A 29 3.64 12.98 7.47
N ASP A 30 3.12 11.76 7.39
CA ASP A 30 2.89 10.86 8.52
C ASP A 30 4.16 10.14 9.03
N GLY A 31 5.32 10.41 8.40
CA GLY A 31 6.62 9.88 8.81
C GLY A 31 6.94 8.48 8.28
N VAL A 32 6.26 8.05 7.22
CA VAL A 32 6.48 6.77 6.54
C VAL A 32 7.56 6.92 5.45
N GLU A 33 8.43 5.92 5.30
CA GLU A 33 9.36 5.89 4.19
C GLU A 33 8.62 5.41 2.94
N VAL A 34 8.55 6.26 1.92
CA VAL A 34 7.84 5.94 0.67
C VAL A 34 8.82 5.75 -0.47
N VAL A 35 8.65 4.69 -1.24
CA VAL A 35 9.36 4.39 -2.49
C VAL A 35 8.37 4.43 -3.63
N TYR A 36 8.68 5.16 -4.71
CA TYR A 36 7.84 5.18 -5.90
C TYR A 36 8.44 4.29 -6.97
N THR A 37 7.66 3.35 -7.49
CA THR A 37 8.07 2.50 -8.62
C THR A 37 7.69 3.11 -9.96
N GLY A 38 6.70 4.01 -9.94
CA GLY A 38 6.05 4.53 -11.14
C GLY A 38 5.04 3.53 -11.70
N ARG A 39 4.71 3.72 -12.99
CA ARG A 39 3.78 2.86 -13.72
C ARG A 39 4.37 1.50 -14.05
N LEU A 40 3.64 0.46 -13.67
CA LEU A 40 3.90 -0.94 -13.97
C LEU A 40 2.73 -1.50 -14.80
N ASP A 41 3.06 -2.37 -15.74
CA ASP A 41 2.09 -2.94 -16.68
C ASP A 41 1.78 -4.42 -16.38
N THR A 42 2.59 -5.10 -15.55
CA THR A 42 2.36 -6.51 -15.18
C THR A 42 2.54 -6.80 -13.69
N ALA A 43 1.79 -7.77 -13.16
CA ALA A 43 1.92 -8.23 -11.77
C ALA A 43 3.33 -8.74 -11.45
N GLU A 44 4.00 -9.40 -12.40
CA GLU A 44 5.40 -9.85 -12.25
C GLU A 44 6.36 -8.69 -11.97
N GLN A 45 6.12 -7.51 -12.56
CA GLN A 45 6.94 -6.33 -12.28
C GLN A 45 6.71 -5.83 -10.85
N LEU A 46 5.47 -5.84 -10.36
CA LEU A 46 5.18 -5.48 -8.97
C LEU A 46 5.89 -6.44 -8.01
N VAL A 47 5.78 -7.75 -8.25
CA VAL A 47 6.43 -8.79 -7.45
C VAL A 47 7.94 -8.55 -7.39
N ARG A 48 8.59 -8.44 -8.55
CA ARG A 48 10.04 -8.19 -8.61
C ARG A 48 10.45 -6.92 -7.90
N THR A 49 9.61 -5.88 -7.94
CA THR A 49 9.91 -4.61 -7.29
C THR A 49 9.77 -4.73 -5.78
N ALA A 50 8.73 -5.43 -5.30
CA ALA A 50 8.58 -5.72 -3.89
C ALA A 50 9.73 -6.58 -3.36
N GLU A 51 10.15 -7.62 -4.09
CA GLU A 51 11.30 -8.45 -3.68
C GLU A 51 12.63 -7.67 -3.66
N GLN A 52 12.83 -6.73 -4.59
CA GLN A 52 14.03 -5.91 -4.64
C GLN A 52 14.06 -4.84 -3.54
N GLU A 53 12.90 -4.22 -3.28
CA GLU A 53 12.78 -3.13 -2.32
C GLU A 53 12.50 -3.62 -0.89
N ASP A 54 12.06 -4.86 -0.69
CA ASP A 54 11.74 -5.41 0.64
C ASP A 54 10.83 -4.47 1.47
N PRO A 55 9.65 -4.05 0.96
CA PRO A 55 8.77 -3.16 1.69
C PRO A 55 7.98 -3.90 2.77
N ASP A 56 7.63 -3.19 3.84
CA ASP A 56 6.61 -3.66 4.80
C ASP A 56 5.21 -3.67 4.15
N ILE A 57 4.94 -2.68 3.29
CA ILE A 57 3.65 -2.52 2.61
C ILE A 57 3.86 -2.18 1.12
N LEU A 58 3.12 -2.85 0.24
CA LEU A 58 3.03 -2.50 -1.17
C LEU A 58 1.62 -1.95 -1.47
N GLY A 59 1.58 -0.68 -1.87
CA GLY A 59 0.38 0.02 -2.31
C GLY A 59 0.28 0.07 -3.82
N VAL A 60 -0.87 -0.33 -4.37
CA VAL A 60 -1.13 -0.30 -5.82
C VAL A 60 -2.24 0.69 -6.14
N VAL A 61 -1.92 1.74 -6.86
CA VAL A 61 -2.94 2.65 -7.39
C VAL A 61 -3.45 2.06 -8.70
N CYS A 62 -4.66 1.51 -8.67
CA CYS A 62 -5.29 0.83 -9.79
C CYS A 62 -6.41 1.69 -10.39
N GLY A 63 -6.52 1.61 -11.72
CA GLY A 63 -7.58 2.28 -12.47
C GLY A 63 -8.72 1.31 -12.72
N ALA A 64 -8.94 1.00 -13.99
CA ALA A 64 -9.95 0.02 -14.42
C ALA A 64 -9.46 -1.44 -14.38
N SER A 65 -8.21 -1.68 -13.98
CA SER A 65 -7.59 -3.00 -14.01
C SER A 65 -6.72 -3.19 -12.77
N GLU A 66 -6.63 -4.43 -12.30
CA GLU A 66 -5.91 -4.81 -11.09
C GLU A 66 -4.90 -5.93 -11.41
N PRO A 67 -3.76 -6.00 -10.68
CA PRO A 67 -2.80 -7.09 -10.85
C PRO A 67 -3.28 -8.36 -10.14
N GLU A 68 -3.67 -9.38 -10.91
CA GLU A 68 -4.06 -10.70 -10.40
C GLU A 68 -2.87 -11.48 -9.79
N GLY A 69 -3.15 -12.33 -8.79
CA GLY A 69 -2.19 -13.29 -8.20
C GLY A 69 -1.09 -12.67 -7.32
N LEU A 70 -1.18 -11.37 -7.05
CA LEU A 70 -0.12 -10.64 -6.34
C LEU A 70 -0.05 -11.01 -4.86
N ALA A 71 -1.20 -11.16 -4.20
CA ALA A 71 -1.30 -11.60 -2.81
C ALA A 71 -0.78 -13.03 -2.58
N GLU A 72 -0.94 -13.90 -3.57
CA GLU A 72 -0.43 -15.27 -3.50
C GLU A 72 1.10 -15.31 -3.61
N THR A 73 1.69 -14.33 -4.31
CA THR A 73 3.13 -14.30 -4.59
C THR A 73 3.92 -13.61 -3.47
N LEU A 74 3.29 -12.65 -2.77
CA LEU A 74 3.92 -11.86 -1.70
C LEU A 74 3.16 -12.04 -0.37
N PRO A 75 3.16 -13.23 0.25
CA PRO A 75 2.40 -13.48 1.48
C PRO A 75 2.95 -12.75 2.71
N ASP A 76 4.21 -12.31 2.68
CA ASP A 76 4.87 -11.63 3.81
C ASP A 76 4.74 -10.09 3.74
N VAL A 77 4.24 -9.55 2.61
CA VAL A 77 4.10 -8.12 2.38
C VAL A 77 2.64 -7.73 2.52
N LEU A 78 2.36 -6.67 3.28
CA LEU A 78 1.00 -6.14 3.37
C LEU A 78 0.62 -5.44 2.06
N LEU A 79 -0.51 -5.83 1.49
CA LEU A 79 -0.97 -5.30 0.21
C LEU A 79 -2.20 -4.44 0.41
N PHE A 80 -2.19 -3.27 -0.23
CA PHE A 80 -3.39 -2.47 -0.39
C PHE A 80 -3.49 -1.91 -1.80
N ALA A 81 -4.70 -1.57 -2.21
CA ALA A 81 -4.91 -0.89 -3.47
C ALA A 81 -5.88 0.29 -3.34
N VAL A 82 -5.74 1.26 -4.24
CA VAL A 82 -6.56 2.47 -4.26
C VAL A 82 -7.10 2.67 -5.67
N GLY A 83 -8.43 2.73 -5.81
CA GLY A 83 -9.06 2.81 -7.12
C GLY A 83 -10.57 2.53 -7.11
N ASN A 84 -11.24 3.00 -8.17
CA ASN A 84 -12.65 2.68 -8.44
C ASN A 84 -12.75 1.25 -9.00
N GLY A 85 -12.93 0.26 -8.12
CA GLY A 85 -13.03 -1.15 -8.52
C GLY A 85 -12.06 -2.09 -7.81
N THR A 86 -11.53 -1.72 -6.64
CA THR A 86 -10.53 -2.48 -5.88
C THR A 86 -11.07 -3.76 -5.20
N SER A 87 -11.91 -4.51 -5.90
CA SER A 87 -12.65 -5.66 -5.36
C SER A 87 -11.80 -6.91 -5.12
N GLY A 88 -10.61 -7.04 -5.73
CA GLY A 88 -9.75 -8.22 -5.56
C GLY A 88 -8.63 -8.11 -4.53
N PHE A 89 -8.44 -6.95 -3.90
CA PHE A 89 -7.47 -6.79 -2.80
C PHE A 89 -8.13 -6.99 -1.44
N GLU A 90 -7.39 -7.59 -0.51
CA GLU A 90 -7.82 -7.68 0.89
C GLU A 90 -8.04 -6.29 1.51
N ASN A 91 -7.20 -5.30 1.13
CA ASN A 91 -7.29 -3.92 1.59
C ASN A 91 -7.48 -2.96 0.40
N GLY A 92 -8.73 -2.83 -0.07
CA GLY A 92 -9.09 -1.91 -1.15
C GLY A 92 -9.72 -0.61 -0.66
N PHE A 93 -9.23 0.53 -1.16
CA PHE A 93 -9.73 1.86 -0.79
C PHE A 93 -10.22 2.64 -2.02
N GLU A 94 -11.30 3.39 -1.84
CA GLU A 94 -11.84 4.27 -2.90
C GLU A 94 -11.13 5.63 -2.91
N SER A 95 -10.57 6.03 -1.76
CA SER A 95 -9.92 7.33 -1.54
C SER A 95 -8.48 7.21 -1.03
N LEU A 96 -7.62 8.15 -1.43
CA LEU A 96 -6.23 8.22 -0.96
C LEU A 96 -6.15 8.46 0.56
N GLU A 97 -7.08 9.23 1.12
CA GLU A 97 -7.14 9.51 2.56
C GLU A 97 -7.44 8.26 3.38
N GLU A 98 -8.33 7.38 2.92
CA GLU A 98 -8.65 6.13 3.60
C GLU A 98 -7.45 5.19 3.63
N ALA A 99 -6.77 5.06 2.48
CA ALA A 99 -5.54 4.29 2.38
C ALA A 99 -4.44 4.83 3.31
N SER A 100 -4.26 6.16 3.33
CA SER A 100 -3.29 6.79 4.23
C SER A 100 -3.62 6.52 5.70
N ASN A 101 -4.88 6.71 6.11
CA ASN A 101 -5.31 6.44 7.49
C ASN A 101 -5.11 4.98 7.89
N TRP A 102 -5.34 4.04 6.97
CA TRP A 102 -5.09 2.63 7.23
C TRP A 102 -3.60 2.33 7.44
N VAL A 103 -2.71 2.83 6.58
CA VAL A 103 -1.25 2.70 6.76
C VAL A 103 -0.82 3.34 8.10
N SER A 104 -1.39 4.50 8.43
CA SER A 104 -1.21 5.16 9.72
C SER A 104 -1.74 4.34 10.91
N GLY A 105 -2.77 3.53 10.70
CA GLY A 105 -3.31 2.57 11.67
C GLY A 105 -2.41 1.35 11.87
N VAL A 106 -1.84 0.80 10.79
CA VAL A 106 -0.91 -0.35 10.84
C VAL A 106 0.32 -0.02 11.68
N ARG A 107 0.91 1.17 11.49
CA ARG A 107 2.02 1.64 12.38
C ARG A 107 1.59 1.81 13.84
N SER A 108 0.32 2.15 14.07
CA SER A 108 -0.23 2.33 15.41
C SER A 108 -0.56 1.00 16.10
N HIS A 109 -0.84 -0.08 15.36
CA HIS A 109 -1.14 -1.41 15.94
C HIS A 109 0.05 -2.16 16.55
N THR A 110 1.24 -1.57 16.59
CA THR A 110 2.32 -2.04 17.50
C THR A 110 2.20 -1.43 18.91
N VAL A 111 1.30 -0.47 19.12
CA VAL A 111 0.98 0.11 20.43
C VAL A 111 -0.55 0.25 20.53
N GLU A 112 -1.17 -0.67 21.28
CA GLU A 112 -2.56 -0.65 21.76
C GLU A 112 -3.60 -1.48 20.97
N THR A 113 -3.76 -2.72 21.42
CA THR A 113 -5.07 -3.38 21.57
C THR A 113 -5.05 -4.00 22.97
N PRO A 114 -6.08 -3.87 23.84
CA PRO A 114 -7.51 -3.96 23.51
C PRO A 114 -8.42 -2.91 24.21
N SER A 115 -9.74 -3.09 24.09
CA SER A 115 -10.86 -2.33 24.70
C SER A 115 -11.24 -1.06 23.93
N ASP A 116 -12.48 -0.86 23.48
CA ASP A 116 -13.75 -1.10 24.15
C ASP A 116 -14.88 -1.23 23.13
N ARG A 117 -15.72 -2.28 23.26
CA ARG A 117 -17.11 -2.21 22.82
C ARG A 117 -17.99 -2.91 23.84
N VAL A 118 -18.25 -2.21 24.94
CA VAL A 118 -19.45 -2.43 25.74
C VAL A 118 -20.60 -1.68 25.08
N ARG A 119 -21.60 -2.41 24.56
CA ARG A 119 -23.00 -2.22 24.95
C ARG A 119 -23.89 -3.36 24.43
#